data_AF-A0A1H2R8W3-F1
#
_entry.id   AF-A0A1H2R8W3-F1
#
_cell.length_a   1.000
_cell.length_b   1.000
_cell.length_c   1.000
_cell.angle_alpha   90.00
_cell.angle_beta   90.00
_cell.angle_gamma   90.00
#
_symmetry.space_group_name_H-M   'P 1'
#
loop_
_entity.id
_entity.type
_entity.pdbx_description
1 polymer ?
#
loop_
_entity_poly.entity_id
_entity_poly.type
_entity_poly.pdbx_seq_one_letter_code
_entity_poly.pdbx_strand_id
1 'polypeptide(L)'
;MAGRPKKEDSRDNQYRVRLNDNENEMLEYVSKMNEKKKSDVFRQALIELYEKTKLAEARKDFSQPNEEHADEYEPTWEDEHVSLQRAIECPYCGHIHMMDFSDECSTSSSERSMGPEIMYEFELDGYECDNCGKPFNLKGYICEYPMGCYNYEEIDVEKIDDEED
;
A
#
# COMPACT_ATOMS: atom_id res chain seq x y z
N MET A 1 -17.03 26.84 34.60
CA MET A 1 -15.71 26.64 33.97
C MET A 1 -15.94 25.94 32.65
N ALA A 2 -15.62 26.57 31.52
CA ALA A 2 -15.74 25.90 30.22
C ALA A 2 -14.63 24.85 30.12
N GLY A 3 -15.01 23.57 29.98
CA GLY A 3 -14.06 22.47 29.80
C GLY A 3 -13.37 22.55 28.44
N ARG A 4 -12.17 21.97 28.34
CA ARG A 4 -11.42 21.91 27.09
C ARG A 4 -12.25 21.19 26.01
N PRO A 5 -12.34 21.73 24.77
CA PRO A 5 -13.05 21.08 23.69
C PRO A 5 -12.51 19.66 23.45
N LYS A 6 -13.41 18.70 23.21
CA LYS A 6 -13.02 17.34 22.81
C LYS A 6 -12.42 17.39 21.40
N LYS A 7 -11.31 16.68 21.22
CA LYS A 7 -10.66 16.51 19.91
C LYS A 7 -11.30 15.30 19.23
N GLU A 8 -11.67 15.39 17.96
CA GLU A 8 -12.37 14.28 17.26
C GLU A 8 -11.49 13.04 17.08
N ASP A 9 -10.19 13.21 16.89
CA ASP A 9 -9.20 12.12 16.91
C ASP A 9 -8.45 12.10 18.25
N SER A 10 -9.19 11.84 19.33
CA SER A 10 -8.60 11.61 20.65
C SER A 10 -8.20 10.15 20.83
N ARG A 11 -6.98 9.95 21.32
CA ARG A 11 -6.44 8.63 21.68
C ARG A 11 -7.00 8.18 23.03
N ASP A 12 -8.28 7.85 23.06
CA ASP A 12 -9.03 7.58 24.30
C ASP A 12 -8.87 6.13 24.81
N ASN A 13 -8.47 5.21 23.94
CA ASN A 13 -8.25 3.81 24.29
C ASN A 13 -6.86 3.60 24.90
N GLN A 14 -6.80 3.03 26.11
CA GLN A 14 -5.55 2.72 26.81
C GLN A 14 -5.30 1.22 26.88
N TYR A 15 -4.10 0.80 26.45
CA TYR A 15 -3.63 -0.57 26.57
C TYR A 15 -2.34 -0.63 27.40
N ARG A 16 -2.21 -1.63 28.29
CA ARG A 16 -1.02 -1.83 29.14
C ARG A 16 -0.29 -3.09 28.72
N VAL A 17 0.94 -2.91 28.22
CA VAL A 17 1.83 -4.00 27.82
C VAL A 17 2.81 -4.31 28.95
N ARG A 18 3.03 -5.60 29.24
CA ARG A 18 4.11 -6.05 30.12
C ARG A 18 5.23 -6.60 29.24
N LEU A 19 6.46 -6.18 29.52
CA LEU A 19 7.65 -6.59 28.78
C LEU A 19 8.57 -7.38 29.71
N ASN A 20 9.27 -8.37 29.16
CA ASN A 20 10.44 -8.96 29.83
C ASN A 20 11.67 -8.05 29.68
N ASP A 21 12.77 -8.41 30.35
CA ASP A 21 13.99 -7.57 30.38
C ASP A 21 14.57 -7.35 28.98
N ASN A 22 14.66 -8.41 28.18
CA ASN A 22 15.16 -8.34 26.80
C ASN A 22 14.27 -7.45 25.92
N GLU A 23 12.95 -7.59 26.00
CA GLU A 23 12.00 -6.74 25.27
C GLU A 23 12.10 -5.26 25.68
N ASN A 24 12.33 -4.98 26.96
CA ASN A 24 12.53 -3.61 27.41
C ASN A 24 13.87 -3.04 26.92
N GLU A 25 14.94 -3.84 26.88
CA GLU A 25 16.23 -3.44 26.30
C GLU A 25 16.11 -3.11 24.81
N MET A 26 15.42 -3.97 24.04
CA MET A 26 15.12 -3.71 22.62
C MET A 26 14.33 -2.41 22.45
N LEU A 27 13.28 -2.21 23.24
CA LEU A 27 12.47 -0.99 23.19
C LEU A 27 13.30 0.26 23.54
N GLU A 28 14.19 0.17 24.52
CA GLU A 28 15.08 1.26 24.89
C GLU A 28 16.08 1.60 23.80
N TYR A 29 16.68 0.59 23.18
CA TYR A 29 17.58 0.78 22.07
C TYR A 29 16.89 1.49 20.90
N VAL A 30 15.74 0.98 20.46
CA VAL A 30 14.97 1.55 19.33
C VAL A 30 14.48 2.96 19.65
N SER A 31 14.02 3.21 20.88
CA SER A 31 13.59 4.54 21.33
C SER A 31 14.74 5.55 21.30
N LYS A 32 15.95 5.16 21.72
CA LYS A 32 17.14 6.02 21.71
C LYS A 32 17.66 6.28 20.30
N MET A 33 17.81 5.24 19.49
CA MET A 33 18.38 5.36 18.14
C MET A 33 17.51 6.18 17.19
N ASN A 34 16.18 6.13 17.36
CA ASN A 34 15.24 6.86 16.51
C ASN A 34 14.74 8.17 17.15
N GLU A 35 15.25 8.54 18.33
CA GLU A 35 14.81 9.73 19.10
C GLU A 35 13.30 9.83 19.33
N LYS A 36 12.62 8.68 19.42
CA LYS A 36 11.16 8.58 19.58
C LYS A 36 10.79 8.15 20.99
N LYS A 37 9.64 8.57 21.49
CA LYS A 37 9.11 8.06 22.76
C LYS A 37 8.77 6.59 22.61
N LYS A 38 8.97 5.79 23.67
CA LYS A 38 8.57 4.37 23.71
C LYS A 38 7.13 4.13 23.21
N SER A 39 6.20 5.04 23.54
CA SER A 39 4.80 4.95 23.06
C SER A 39 4.65 5.13 21.55
N ASP A 40 5.50 5.94 20.92
CA ASP A 40 5.45 6.16 19.48
C ASP A 40 6.08 4.97 18.73
N VAL A 41 7.09 4.34 19.31
CA VAL A 41 7.65 3.06 18.81
C VAL A 41 6.56 1.99 18.76
N PHE A 42 5.77 1.83 19.83
CA PHE A 42 4.65 0.87 19.84
C PHE A 42 3.58 1.19 18.79
N ARG A 43 3.25 2.47 18.59
CA ARG A 43 2.26 2.86 17.58
C ARG A 43 2.76 2.58 16.17
N GLN A 44 4.00 2.93 15.88
CA GLN A 44 4.61 2.68 14.58
C GLN A 44 4.68 1.18 14.30
N ALA A 45 5.17 0.39 15.24
CA ALA A 45 5.23 -1.06 15.10
C ALA A 45 3.84 -1.70 14.90
N LEU A 46 2.81 -1.17 15.57
CA LEU A 46 1.43 -1.63 15.39
C LEU A 46 0.92 -1.35 13.97
N ILE A 47 1.18 -0.14 13.44
CA ILE A 47 0.80 0.25 12.08
C ILE A 47 1.53 -0.63 11.06
N GLU A 48 2.85 -0.76 11.18
CA GLU A 48 3.66 -1.61 10.29
C GLU A 48 3.22 -3.07 10.32
N LEU A 49 2.90 -3.61 11.51
CA LEU A 49 2.40 -4.98 11.63
C LEU A 49 1.00 -5.12 11.02
N TYR A 50 0.13 -4.13 11.20
CA TYR A 50 -1.21 -4.12 10.62
C TYR A 50 -1.15 -4.12 9.09
N GLU A 51 -0.34 -3.24 8.50
CA GLU A 51 -0.12 -3.17 7.05
C GLU A 51 0.44 -4.50 6.51
N LYS A 52 1.48 -5.05 7.17
CA LYS A 52 2.03 -6.37 6.79
C LYS A 52 1.00 -7.49 6.88
N THR A 53 0.18 -7.49 7.92
CA THR A 53 -0.87 -8.51 8.09
C THR A 53 -1.95 -8.35 7.03
N LYS A 54 -2.35 -7.12 6.71
CA LYS A 54 -3.32 -6.84 5.65
C LYS A 54 -2.82 -7.24 4.27
N LEU A 55 -1.55 -6.97 3.96
CA LEU A 55 -0.91 -7.43 2.73
C LEU A 55 -0.84 -8.96 2.66
N ALA A 56 -0.54 -9.63 3.77
CA ALA A 56 -0.53 -11.09 3.83
C ALA A 56 -1.93 -11.71 3.72
N GLU A 57 -2.96 -11.08 4.28
CA GLU A 57 -4.37 -11.46 4.09
C GLU A 57 -4.77 -11.32 2.62
N ALA A 58 -4.49 -10.16 2.01
CA ALA A 58 -4.75 -9.95 0.58
C ALA A 58 -4.04 -11.00 -0.28
N ARG A 59 -2.76 -11.28 -0.03
CA ARG A 59 -2.02 -12.34 -0.74
C ARG A 59 -2.66 -13.72 -0.60
N LYS A 60 -3.31 -14.03 0.52
CA LYS A 60 -4.04 -15.29 0.70
C LYS A 60 -5.36 -15.33 -0.06
N ASP A 61 -6.03 -14.19 -0.18
CA ASP A 61 -7.24 -14.06 -1.00
C ASP A 61 -6.94 -14.21 -2.50
N PHE A 62 -5.69 -13.95 -2.93
CA PHE A 62 -5.19 -14.20 -4.28
C PHE A 62 -4.47 -15.54 -4.48
N SER A 63 -4.12 -16.27 -3.41
CA SER A 63 -3.58 -17.62 -3.53
C SER A 63 -4.71 -18.60 -3.85
N GLN A 64 -4.74 -19.11 -5.07
CA GLN A 64 -5.57 -20.25 -5.42
C GLN A 64 -5.29 -21.44 -4.46
N PRO A 65 -6.27 -22.33 -4.21
CA PRO A 65 -6.17 -23.40 -3.21
C PRO A 65 -5.33 -24.62 -3.65
N ASN A 66 -4.23 -24.40 -4.36
CA ASN A 66 -3.16 -25.38 -4.55
C ASN A 66 -1.84 -24.56 -4.39
N GLU A 67 -0.79 -24.95 -3.66
CA GLU A 67 -0.19 -26.24 -3.37
C GLU A 67 0.52 -26.22 -2.00
N GLU A 68 0.70 -27.40 -1.42
CA GLU A 68 1.29 -27.69 -0.11
C GLU A 68 2.82 -27.46 -0.01
N HIS A 69 3.38 -26.42 -0.63
CA HIS A 69 4.85 -26.22 -0.68
C HIS A 69 5.26 -24.76 -0.43
N ALA A 70 5.09 -24.29 0.81
CA ALA A 70 5.37 -22.91 1.20
C ALA A 70 6.85 -22.59 1.52
N ASP A 71 7.76 -23.56 1.44
CA ASP A 71 9.16 -23.42 1.92
C ASP A 71 10.25 -23.49 0.83
N GLU A 72 9.91 -23.43 -0.46
CA GLU A 72 10.90 -23.38 -1.56
C GLU A 72 10.50 -22.34 -2.62
N TYR A 73 10.42 -21.08 -2.20
CA TYR A 73 10.24 -19.96 -3.12
C TYR A 73 11.61 -19.59 -3.72
N GLU A 74 11.98 -20.26 -4.82
CA GLU A 74 13.04 -19.77 -5.71
C GLU A 74 12.50 -18.52 -6.41
N PRO A 75 13.11 -17.32 -6.21
CA PRO A 75 12.73 -16.13 -6.95
C PRO A 75 12.89 -16.42 -8.44
N THR A 76 11.80 -16.39 -9.20
CA THR A 76 11.89 -16.55 -10.64
C THR A 76 12.44 -15.26 -11.24
N TRP A 77 12.97 -15.33 -12.46
CA TRP A 77 13.43 -14.13 -13.20
C TRP A 77 12.29 -13.11 -13.43
N GLU A 78 11.04 -13.48 -13.16
CA GLU A 78 9.85 -12.63 -13.25
C GLU A 78 9.63 -11.76 -11.99
N ASP A 79 10.32 -12.06 -10.87
CA ASP A 79 10.31 -11.27 -9.62
C ASP A 79 11.26 -10.04 -9.68
N GLU A 80 11.86 -9.75 -10.83
CA GLU A 80 12.82 -8.64 -11.00
C GLU A 80 12.15 -7.27 -11.20
N HIS A 81 10.82 -7.19 -11.25
CA HIS A 81 10.08 -5.95 -11.53
C HIS A 81 9.34 -5.39 -10.32
N VAL A 82 9.03 -4.09 -10.37
CA VAL A 82 8.28 -3.42 -9.31
C VAL A 82 6.82 -3.87 -9.30
N SER A 83 6.22 -3.94 -8.11
CA SER A 83 4.80 -4.22 -7.98
C SER A 83 3.96 -3.11 -8.60
N LEU A 84 2.96 -3.49 -9.40
CA LEU A 84 1.98 -2.58 -10.01
C LEU A 84 0.68 -2.46 -9.19
N GLN A 85 0.66 -2.98 -7.96
CA GLN A 85 -0.51 -2.90 -7.09
C GLN A 85 -0.61 -1.54 -6.40
N ARG A 86 -1.78 -0.88 -6.48
CA ARG A 86 -2.01 0.43 -5.86
C ARG A 86 -3.33 0.52 -5.12
N ALA A 87 -3.31 1.30 -4.05
CA ALA A 87 -4.49 1.70 -3.30
C ALA A 87 -5.07 2.97 -3.96
N ILE A 88 -6.22 2.83 -4.61
CA ILE A 88 -6.90 3.89 -5.35
C ILE A 88 -8.15 4.33 -4.59
N GLU A 89 -8.24 5.61 -4.27
CA GLU A 89 -9.42 6.18 -3.62
C GLU A 89 -10.52 6.47 -4.64
N CYS A 90 -11.72 5.93 -4.40
CA CYS A 90 -12.91 6.26 -5.17
C CYS A 90 -13.18 7.77 -5.08
N PRO A 91 -13.27 8.49 -6.21
CA PRO A 91 -13.39 9.95 -6.20
C PRO A 91 -14.77 10.42 -5.67
N TYR A 92 -15.76 9.53 -5.59
CA TYR A 92 -17.10 9.85 -5.09
C TYR A 92 -17.26 9.63 -3.59
N CYS A 93 -16.79 8.51 -3.05
CA CYS A 93 -17.07 8.10 -1.67
C CYS A 93 -15.82 7.92 -0.79
N GLY A 94 -14.61 7.98 -1.37
CA GLY A 94 -13.35 7.78 -0.65
C GLY A 94 -13.07 6.35 -0.24
N HIS A 95 -13.84 5.36 -0.74
CA HIS A 95 -13.52 3.95 -0.54
C HIS A 95 -12.20 3.60 -1.24
N ILE A 96 -11.34 2.83 -0.56
CA ILE A 96 -10.03 2.46 -1.09
C ILE A 96 -10.15 1.11 -1.81
N HIS A 97 -9.82 1.10 -3.10
CA HIS A 97 -9.70 -0.08 -3.93
C HIS A 97 -8.24 -0.53 -4.00
N MET A 98 -8.00 -1.83 -3.84
CA MET A 98 -6.70 -2.43 -4.14
C MET A 98 -6.73 -2.94 -5.57
N MET A 99 -6.06 -2.22 -6.46
CA MET A 99 -6.00 -2.55 -7.89
C MET A 99 -4.63 -3.11 -8.25
N ASP A 100 -4.59 -4.07 -9.18
CA ASP A 100 -3.36 -4.56 -9.80
C ASP A 100 -3.39 -4.22 -11.29
N PHE A 101 -2.37 -3.50 -11.76
CA PHE A 101 -2.28 -3.08 -13.16
C PHE A 101 -1.40 -4.00 -14.01
N SER A 102 -0.92 -5.14 -13.47
CA SER A 102 -0.10 -6.11 -14.22
C SER A 102 -0.71 -6.52 -15.56
N ASP A 103 -2.02 -6.78 -15.56
CA ASP A 103 -2.71 -7.36 -16.72
C ASP A 103 -3.26 -6.29 -17.68
N GLU A 104 -3.48 -5.07 -17.17
CA GLU A 104 -4.14 -3.96 -17.87
C GLU A 104 -3.17 -2.81 -18.21
N CYS A 105 -1.86 -3.10 -18.27
CA CYS A 105 -0.84 -2.11 -18.63
C CYS A 105 -0.10 -2.44 -19.94
N SER A 106 0.34 -1.38 -20.61
CA SER A 106 1.30 -1.45 -21.70
C SER A 106 2.69 -1.12 -21.18
N THR A 107 3.69 -1.92 -21.57
CA THR A 107 5.07 -1.75 -21.12
C THR A 107 5.92 -1.13 -22.21
N SER A 108 6.70 -0.11 -21.87
CA SER A 108 7.74 0.47 -22.73
C SER A 108 9.07 0.55 -21.99
N SER A 109 10.19 0.52 -22.71
CA SER A 109 11.54 0.53 -22.12
C SER A 109 12.49 1.47 -22.85
N SER A 110 13.35 2.18 -22.11
CA SER A 110 14.39 3.06 -22.69
C SER A 110 15.73 2.93 -21.95
N GLU A 111 16.84 2.92 -22.69
CA GLU A 111 18.17 2.70 -22.09
C GLU A 111 18.70 3.93 -21.35
N ARG A 112 19.22 3.74 -20.12
CA ARG A 112 19.84 4.79 -19.29
C ARG A 112 21.16 4.27 -18.67
N SER A 113 21.80 5.09 -17.82
CA SER A 113 23.14 4.79 -17.29
C SER A 113 23.24 3.56 -16.38
N MET A 114 22.14 3.12 -15.77
CA MET A 114 22.06 1.98 -14.85
C MET A 114 21.18 0.84 -15.41
N GLY A 115 21.06 0.76 -16.74
CA GLY A 115 20.21 -0.20 -17.43
C GLY A 115 18.94 0.44 -18.00
N PRO A 116 17.96 -0.37 -18.43
CA PRO A 116 16.71 0.14 -18.97
C PRO A 116 15.85 0.74 -17.87
N GLU A 117 15.23 1.87 -18.18
CA GLU A 117 14.05 2.39 -17.49
C GLU A 117 12.81 1.76 -18.14
N ILE A 118 11.95 1.18 -17.32
CA ILE A 118 10.72 0.52 -17.76
C ILE A 118 9.53 1.36 -17.27
N MET A 119 8.59 1.63 -18.16
CA MET A 119 7.37 2.37 -17.87
C MET A 119 6.15 1.50 -18.18
N TYR A 120 5.28 1.37 -17.18
CA TYR A 120 4.02 0.63 -17.23
C TYR A 120 2.88 1.64 -17.28
N GLU A 121 2.27 1.81 -18.44
CA GLU A 121 1.17 2.77 -18.68
C GLU A 121 -0.17 2.03 -18.73
N PHE A 122 -1.16 2.50 -17.98
CA PHE A 122 -2.48 1.87 -17.86
C PHE A 122 -3.60 2.91 -18.00
N GLU A 123 -4.72 2.47 -18.55
CA GLU A 123 -5.94 3.27 -18.73
C GLU A 123 -7.15 2.33 -18.53
N LEU A 124 -7.89 2.58 -17.45
CA LEU A 124 -9.08 1.84 -17.05
C LEU A 124 -10.28 2.79 -17.12
N ASP A 125 -11.14 2.56 -18.10
CA ASP A 125 -12.38 3.31 -18.27
C ASP A 125 -13.54 2.62 -17.54
N GLY A 126 -14.33 3.39 -16.78
CA GLY A 126 -15.58 2.91 -16.21
C GLY A 126 -15.42 1.89 -15.07
N TYR A 127 -14.34 1.96 -14.27
CA TYR A 127 -14.19 1.08 -13.11
C TYR A 127 -15.29 1.33 -12.08
N GLU A 128 -16.10 0.32 -11.80
CA GLU A 128 -17.22 0.40 -10.86
C GLU A 128 -16.75 0.26 -9.41
N CYS A 129 -17.06 1.26 -8.57
CA CYS A 129 -16.75 1.20 -7.15
C CYS A 129 -17.61 0.16 -6.41
N ASP A 130 -17.01 -0.89 -5.86
CA ASP A 130 -17.65 -1.91 -5.01
C ASP A 130 -18.49 -1.37 -3.84
N ASN A 131 -18.20 -0.16 -3.35
CA ASN A 131 -18.89 0.43 -2.21
C ASN A 131 -20.07 1.33 -2.60
N CYS A 132 -19.93 2.17 -3.63
CA CYS A 132 -20.99 3.13 -4.02
C CYS A 132 -21.63 2.85 -5.39
N GLY A 133 -21.11 1.90 -6.14
CA GLY A 133 -21.60 1.49 -7.46
C GLY A 133 -21.35 2.51 -8.58
N LYS A 134 -20.68 3.63 -8.29
CA LYS A 134 -20.41 4.67 -9.29
C LYS A 134 -19.15 4.34 -10.10
N PRO A 135 -19.21 4.42 -11.44
CA PRO A 135 -18.04 4.21 -12.28
C PRO A 135 -17.12 5.43 -12.25
N PHE A 136 -15.81 5.21 -12.31
CA PHE A 136 -14.82 6.26 -12.48
C PHE A 136 -13.71 5.82 -13.45
N ASN A 137 -13.03 6.80 -14.03
CA ASN A 137 -11.89 6.56 -14.93
C ASN A 137 -10.58 6.68 -14.17
N LEU A 138 -9.62 5.86 -14.58
CA LEU A 138 -8.28 5.86 -14.00
C LEU A 138 -7.25 5.72 -15.13
N LYS A 139 -6.26 6.59 -15.16
CA LYS A 139 -5.14 6.51 -16.10
C LYS A 139 -3.86 6.91 -15.41
N GLY A 140 -2.74 6.38 -15.88
CA GLY A 140 -1.47 6.72 -15.28
C GLY A 140 -0.35 5.82 -15.73
N TYR A 141 0.79 5.99 -15.07
CA TYR A 141 1.95 5.15 -15.30
C TYR A 141 2.78 4.94 -14.04
N ILE A 142 3.49 3.83 -14.00
CA ILE A 142 4.49 3.49 -12.97
C ILE A 142 5.83 3.32 -13.66
N CYS A 143 6.89 3.90 -13.09
CA CYS A 143 8.24 3.86 -13.64
C CYS A 143 9.20 3.09 -12.73
N GLU A 144 9.98 2.20 -13.35
CA GLU A 144 11.02 1.38 -12.75
C GLU A 144 12.39 1.75 -13.31
N TYR A 145 13.30 2.21 -12.46
CA TYR A 145 14.69 2.47 -12.84
C TYR A 145 15.62 2.62 -11.61
N PRO A 146 16.71 1.83 -11.52
CA PRO A 146 17.06 0.69 -12.39
C PRO A 146 16.04 -0.45 -12.25
N MET A 147 16.16 -1.51 -13.05
CA MET A 147 15.23 -2.65 -12.97
C MET A 147 15.08 -3.17 -11.52
N GLY A 148 13.85 -3.46 -11.12
CA GLY A 148 13.42 -3.83 -9.78
C GLY A 148 13.33 -2.69 -8.76
N CYS A 149 13.63 -1.46 -9.16
CA CYS A 149 13.58 -0.29 -8.27
C CYS A 149 12.50 0.69 -8.73
N TYR A 150 11.58 1.00 -7.82
CA TYR A 150 10.61 2.07 -8.03
C TYR A 150 11.32 3.41 -8.24
N ASN A 151 10.93 4.16 -9.27
CA ASN A 151 11.47 5.47 -9.59
C ASN A 151 10.44 6.58 -9.32
N TYR A 152 9.33 6.61 -10.08
CA TYR A 152 8.23 7.54 -9.91
C TYR A 152 6.93 7.01 -10.54
N GLU A 153 5.80 7.62 -10.20
CA GLU A 153 4.49 7.31 -10.77
C GLU A 153 3.60 8.56 -10.83
N GLU A 154 2.60 8.52 -11.69
CA GLU A 154 1.54 9.52 -11.80
C GLU A 154 0.24 8.78 -12.11
N ILE A 155 -0.78 9.01 -11.28
CA ILE A 155 -2.07 8.34 -11.39
C ILE A 155 -3.17 9.37 -11.25
N ASP A 156 -3.96 9.51 -12.31
CA ASP A 156 -5.11 10.38 -12.37
C ASP A 156 -6.39 9.55 -12.19
N VAL A 157 -7.26 10.03 -11.30
CA VAL A 157 -8.56 9.42 -11.01
C VAL A 157 -9.64 10.45 -11.29
N GLU A 158 -10.46 10.20 -12.30
CA GLU A 158 -11.46 11.13 -12.80
C GLU A 158 -12.88 10.57 -12.59
N LYS A 159 -13.79 11.44 -12.18
CA LYS A 159 -15.22 11.11 -12.09
C LYS A 159 -15.79 11.00 -13.51
N ILE A 160 -16.57 9.95 -13.76
CA ILE A 160 -17.52 9.96 -14.87
C ILE A 160 -18.73 10.74 -14.37
N ASP A 161 -18.81 12.02 -14.71
CA ASP A 161 -20.04 12.76 -14.47
C ASP A 161 -21.10 12.16 -15.39
N ASP A 162 -22.10 11.52 -14.80
CA ASP A 162 -23.36 11.25 -15.48
C ASP A 162 -23.96 12.63 -15.80
N GLU A 163 -23.67 13.18 -16.98
CA GLU A 163 -24.54 14.18 -17.59
C GLU A 163 -25.88 13.50 -17.87
N GLU A 164 -26.71 13.33 -16.83
CA GLU A 164 -28.14 13.07 -16.97
C GLU A 164 -28.82 14.37 -17.44
N ASP A 165 -29.21 14.36 -18.73
CA ASP A 165 -30.34 15.03 -19.39
C ASP A 165 -30.52 16.57 -19.33
#